data_AF-U1PS79-F1
#
_entry.id   AF-U1PS79-F1
#
_cell.length_a   1.000
_cell.length_b   1.000
_cell.length_c   1.000
_cell.angle_alpha   90.00
_cell.angle_beta   90.00
_cell.angle_gamma   90.00
#
_symmetry.space_group_name_H-M   'P 1'
#
loop_
_entity.id
_entity.type
_entity.pdbx_description
1 polymer ?
#
loop_
_entity_poly.entity_id
_entity_poly.type
_entity_poly.pdbx_seq_one_letter_code
_entity_poly.pdbx_strand_id
1 'polypeptide(L)'
;MVGLQSQHFSSRAIVGIGSFLLTLIALQITRQTSGYPARTPVRLWPRLLITQLRRDINENNTLRYGWAITALCSISVSGLHFGGLYFDIYTAVSWWDILTHSLSGFGVAAVLGLTFQSSIRSTTYWVIPAVFAFGTGFEVYEFLFKTFWYNWTLRFYLLDTVIDLIVNTTGAIAFVVGVHILREVNILPDSADDNPMTAKLSSRRNR
;
A
#
# COMPACT_ATOMS: atom_id res chain seq x y z
N MET A 1 17.98 34.53 -17.16
CA MET A 1 16.87 33.81 -17.81
C MET A 1 17.06 32.33 -17.52
N VAL A 2 16.33 31.80 -16.52
CA VAL A 2 16.39 30.39 -16.13
C VAL A 2 15.60 29.60 -17.15
N GLY A 3 16.26 28.72 -17.90
CA GLY A 3 15.64 27.86 -18.89
C GLY A 3 14.67 26.89 -18.23
N LEU A 4 13.41 27.30 -18.06
CA LEU A 4 12.25 26.44 -17.79
C LEU A 4 11.89 25.58 -19.02
N GLN A 5 12.85 25.26 -19.88
CA GLN A 5 12.71 24.31 -20.98
C GLN A 5 12.81 22.88 -20.40
N SER A 6 11.77 22.58 -19.61
CA SER A 6 11.01 21.34 -19.64
C SER A 6 11.79 20.05 -19.37
N GLN A 7 12.42 19.92 -18.20
CA GLN A 7 13.00 18.68 -17.67
C GLN A 7 12.04 17.47 -17.79
N HIS A 8 10.73 17.69 -17.66
CA HIS A 8 9.67 16.69 -17.84
C HIS A 8 9.37 16.31 -19.29
N PHE A 9 9.97 16.96 -20.28
CA PHE A 9 9.90 16.60 -21.70
C PHE A 9 11.23 15.99 -22.19
N SER A 10 12.02 15.46 -21.25
CA SER A 10 13.19 14.64 -21.57
C SER A 10 12.77 13.20 -21.87
N SER A 11 13.71 12.37 -22.36
CA SER A 11 13.49 10.93 -22.55
C SER A 11 13.02 10.21 -21.27
N ARG A 12 13.25 10.81 -20.09
CA ARG A 12 12.79 10.32 -18.77
C ARG A 12 11.27 10.41 -18.58
N ALA A 13 10.57 11.19 -19.41
CA ALA A 13 9.10 11.20 -19.45
C ALA A 13 8.51 9.80 -19.69
N ILE A 14 9.26 8.91 -20.37
CA ILE A 14 8.87 7.51 -20.54
C ILE A 14 8.68 6.81 -19.19
N VAL A 15 9.50 7.11 -18.17
CA VAL A 15 9.34 6.53 -16.82
C VAL A 15 8.05 7.03 -16.19
N GLY A 16 7.81 8.35 -16.16
CA GLY A 16 6.57 8.90 -15.62
C GLY A 16 5.30 8.42 -16.33
N ILE A 17 5.29 8.42 -17.67
CA ILE A 17 4.16 7.93 -18.47
C ILE A 17 4.00 6.41 -18.29
N GLY A 18 5.10 5.66 -18.31
CA GLY A 18 5.12 4.22 -18.10
C GLY A 18 4.54 3.85 -16.73
N SER A 19 4.98 4.50 -15.66
CA SER A 19 4.46 4.33 -14.30
C SER A 19 2.97 4.69 -14.21
N PHE A 20 2.52 5.74 -14.90
CA PHE A 20 1.09 6.07 -14.96
C PHE A 20 0.27 4.96 -15.64
N LEU A 21 0.71 4.46 -16.79
CA LEU A 21 0.04 3.36 -17.49
C LEU A 21 0.04 2.08 -16.63
N LEU A 22 1.17 1.76 -16.01
CA LEU A 22 1.28 0.63 -15.09
C LEU A 22 0.35 0.78 -13.89
N THR A 23 0.19 1.99 -13.34
CA THR A 23 -0.77 2.26 -12.26
C THR A 23 -2.19 1.90 -12.70
N LEU A 24 -2.61 2.33 -13.90
CA LEU A 24 -3.95 2.04 -14.42
C LEU A 24 -4.16 0.54 -14.67
N ILE A 25 -3.16 -0.14 -15.25
CA ILE A 25 -3.19 -1.58 -15.49
C ILE A 25 -3.26 -2.34 -14.16
N ALA A 26 -2.42 -1.97 -13.20
CA ALA A 26 -2.38 -2.59 -11.88
C ALA A 26 -3.69 -2.41 -11.13
N LEU A 27 -4.28 -1.20 -11.14
CA LEU A 27 -5.60 -0.95 -10.58
C LEU A 27 -6.69 -1.82 -11.23
N GLN A 28 -6.61 -2.02 -12.55
CA GLN A 28 -7.54 -2.89 -13.25
C GLN A 28 -7.37 -4.37 -12.83
N ILE A 29 -6.13 -4.86 -12.73
CA ILE A 29 -5.81 -6.21 -12.25
C ILE A 29 -6.29 -6.38 -10.80
N THR A 30 -6.04 -5.41 -9.92
CA THR A 30 -6.52 -5.40 -8.55
C THR A 30 -8.03 -5.58 -8.49
N ARG A 31 -8.78 -4.86 -9.32
CA ARG A 31 -10.25 -4.94 -9.38
C ARG A 31 -10.78 -6.28 -9.87
N GLN A 32 -10.00 -6.97 -10.70
CA GLN A 32 -10.32 -8.29 -11.24
C GLN A 32 -9.86 -9.43 -10.32
N THR A 33 -8.98 -9.16 -9.37
CA THR A 33 -8.46 -10.17 -8.45
C THR A 33 -9.53 -10.54 -7.43
N SER A 34 -9.68 -11.84 -7.17
CA SER A 34 -10.63 -12.35 -6.16
C SER A 34 -10.43 -11.67 -4.80
N GLY A 35 -11.54 -11.47 -4.08
CA GLY A 35 -11.55 -10.82 -2.78
C GLY A 35 -11.45 -9.29 -2.79
N TYR A 36 -11.17 -8.64 -3.93
CA TYR A 36 -11.18 -7.18 -4.02
C TYR A 36 -12.50 -6.58 -3.49
N PRO A 37 -12.48 -5.52 -2.65
CA PRO A 37 -13.67 -4.89 -2.09
C PRO A 37 -14.48 -4.07 -3.13
N ALA A 38 -14.99 -4.72 -4.18
CA ALA A 38 -15.66 -4.09 -5.33
C ALA A 38 -16.91 -3.29 -4.96
N ARG A 39 -17.56 -3.63 -3.84
CA ARG A 39 -18.77 -2.93 -3.36
C ARG A 39 -18.46 -1.62 -2.63
N THR A 40 -17.18 -1.32 -2.41
CA THR A 40 -16.74 -0.13 -1.69
C THR A 40 -16.22 0.93 -2.65
N PRO A 41 -16.93 2.06 -2.81
CA PRO A 41 -16.41 3.19 -3.56
C PRO A 41 -15.10 3.72 -2.94
N VAL A 42 -14.07 3.93 -3.76
CA VAL A 42 -12.75 4.44 -3.33
C VAL A 42 -12.86 5.75 -2.52
N ARG A 43 -13.79 6.64 -2.88
CA ARG A 43 -14.05 7.89 -2.16
C ARG A 43 -14.43 7.71 -0.68
N LEU A 44 -14.93 6.54 -0.31
CA LEU A 44 -15.30 6.22 1.07
C LEU A 44 -14.14 5.63 1.87
N TRP A 45 -12.99 5.35 1.25
CA TRP A 45 -11.86 4.71 1.90
C TRP A 45 -11.38 5.45 3.16
N PRO A 46 -11.21 6.79 3.18
CA PRO A 46 -10.80 7.49 4.40
C PRO A 46 -11.78 7.31 5.55
N ARG A 47 -13.09 7.39 5.26
CA ARG A 47 -14.14 7.18 6.26
C ARG A 47 -14.14 5.75 6.79
N LEU A 48 -13.94 4.77 5.90
CA LEU A 48 -13.88 3.36 6.28
C LEU A 48 -12.66 3.05 7.12
N LEU A 49 -11.48 3.55 6.75
CA LEU A 49 -10.26 3.41 7.53
C LEU A 49 -10.46 3.95 8.95
N ILE A 50 -10.99 5.17 9.10
CA ILE A 50 -11.22 5.78 10.42
C ILE A 50 -12.26 4.99 11.22
N THR A 51 -13.34 4.55 10.57
CA THR A 51 -14.41 3.79 11.22
C THR A 51 -13.89 2.44 11.70
N GLN A 52 -13.11 1.76 10.87
CA GLN A 52 -12.54 0.45 11.17
C GLN A 52 -11.48 0.53 12.28
N LEU A 53 -10.59 1.53 12.21
CA LEU A 53 -9.63 1.84 13.27
C LEU A 53 -10.31 2.06 14.62
N ARG A 54 -11.33 2.95 14.67
CA ARG A 54 -12.07 3.23 15.91
C ARG A 54 -12.76 1.99 16.45
N ARG A 55 -13.38 1.20 15.56
CA ARG A 55 -14.04 -0.05 15.91
C ARG A 55 -13.07 -1.03 16.56
N ASP A 56 -11.95 -1.32 15.90
CA ASP A 56 -10.98 -2.31 16.39
C ASP A 56 -10.28 -1.88 17.68
N ILE A 57 -10.03 -0.57 17.87
CA ILE A 57 -9.48 -0.03 19.12
C ILE A 57 -10.49 -0.20 20.26
N ASN A 58 -11.77 0.10 20.02
CA ASN A 58 -12.81 0.08 21.05
C ASN A 58 -13.28 -1.33 21.42
N GLU A 59 -13.28 -2.28 20.47
CA GLU A 59 -13.71 -3.66 20.68
C GLU A 59 -12.71 -4.53 21.48
N ASN A 60 -11.56 -3.97 21.89
CA ASN A 60 -10.50 -4.64 22.67
C ASN A 60 -10.00 -5.97 22.05
N ASN A 61 -10.06 -6.09 20.73
CA ASN A 61 -9.64 -7.27 19.98
C ASN A 61 -8.11 -7.22 19.67
N THR A 62 -7.51 -8.35 19.32
CA THR A 62 -6.11 -8.49 18.89
C THR A 62 -5.74 -7.57 17.73
N LEU A 63 -6.72 -7.18 16.90
CA LEU A 63 -6.55 -6.23 15.80
C LEU A 63 -6.05 -4.84 16.22
N ARG A 64 -6.28 -4.42 17.48
CA ARG A 64 -5.69 -3.18 18.01
C ARG A 64 -4.17 -3.19 17.97
N TYR A 65 -3.55 -4.35 18.18
CA TYR A 65 -2.10 -4.52 18.10
C TYR A 65 -1.64 -4.43 16.65
N GLY A 66 -2.42 -4.97 15.70
CA GLY A 66 -2.19 -4.77 14.28
C GLY A 66 -2.15 -3.29 13.89
N TRP A 67 -3.12 -2.50 14.35
CA TRP A 67 -3.13 -1.05 14.15
C TRP A 67 -1.93 -0.35 14.82
N ALA A 68 -1.58 -0.71 16.05
CA ALA A 68 -0.43 -0.14 16.76
C ALA A 68 0.89 -0.44 16.04
N ILE A 69 1.11 -1.70 15.63
CA ILE A 69 2.29 -2.11 14.86
C ILE A 69 2.34 -1.38 13.52
N THR A 70 1.19 -1.26 12.83
CA THR A 70 1.11 -0.53 11.55
C THR A 70 1.42 0.95 11.72
N ALA A 71 0.95 1.57 12.80
CA ALA A 71 1.26 2.96 13.13
C ALA A 71 2.75 3.16 13.42
N LEU A 72 3.35 2.27 14.23
CA LEU A 72 4.79 2.28 14.51
C LEU A 72 5.61 2.08 13.24
N CYS A 73 5.23 1.12 12.40
CA CYS A 73 5.86 0.89 11.10
C CYS A 73 5.78 2.14 10.21
N SER A 74 4.61 2.79 10.15
CA SER A 74 4.41 4.02 9.35
C SER A 74 5.28 5.17 9.83
N ILE A 75 5.41 5.35 11.15
CA ILE A 75 6.29 6.35 11.76
C ILE A 75 7.75 6.03 11.42
N SER A 76 8.17 4.78 11.58
CA SER A 76 9.54 4.34 11.28
C SER A 76 9.89 4.54 9.81
N VAL A 77 9.04 4.11 8.87
CA VAL A 77 9.25 4.30 7.43
C VAL A 77 9.32 5.78 7.07
N SER A 78 8.44 6.61 7.64
CA SER A 78 8.48 8.06 7.43
C SER A 78 9.80 8.66 7.94
N GLY A 79 10.23 8.26 9.14
CA GLY A 79 11.50 8.69 9.72
C GLY A 79 12.71 8.25 8.90
N LEU A 80 12.72 7.01 8.42
CA LEU A 80 13.78 6.47 7.56
C LEU A 80 13.82 7.20 6.21
N HIS A 81 12.67 7.46 5.60
CA HIS A 81 12.61 8.14 4.31
C HIS A 81 13.03 9.61 4.43
N PHE A 82 12.38 10.40 5.29
CA PHE A 82 12.71 11.82 5.43
C PHE A 82 14.08 12.04 6.06
N GLY A 83 14.48 11.21 7.03
CA GLY A 83 15.82 11.22 7.59
C GLY A 83 16.87 10.85 6.55
N GLY A 84 16.59 9.82 5.74
CA GLY A 84 17.48 9.41 4.66
C GLY A 84 17.69 10.51 3.62
N LEU A 85 16.64 11.26 3.28
CA LEU A 85 16.74 12.44 2.41
C LEU A 85 17.50 13.59 3.07
N TYR A 86 17.23 13.86 4.35
CA TYR A 86 17.86 14.98 5.05
C TYR A 86 19.36 14.78 5.30
N PHE A 87 19.79 13.54 5.54
CA PHE A 87 21.18 13.18 5.83
C PHE A 87 21.91 12.54 4.64
N ASP A 88 21.36 12.62 3.43
CA ASP A 88 21.93 12.05 2.17
C ASP A 88 22.24 10.54 2.24
N ILE A 89 21.56 9.79 3.12
CA ILE A 89 21.82 8.35 3.37
C ILE A 89 21.54 7.52 2.11
N TYR A 90 20.57 7.91 1.29
CA TYR A 90 20.25 7.24 0.02
C TYR A 90 21.45 7.15 -0.93
N THR A 91 22.40 8.08 -0.83
CA THR A 91 23.64 8.04 -1.64
C THR A 91 24.77 7.27 -0.98
N ALA A 92 24.73 7.11 0.35
CA ALA A 92 25.80 6.49 1.13
C ALA A 92 25.56 5.01 1.43
N VAL A 93 24.30 4.59 1.56
CA VAL A 93 23.90 3.25 2.02
C VAL A 93 22.93 2.63 1.02
N SER A 94 23.45 1.79 0.12
CA SER A 94 22.69 1.24 -1.01
C SER A 94 21.51 0.36 -0.63
N TRP A 95 21.50 -0.25 0.56
CA TRP A 95 20.37 -1.06 1.03
C TRP A 95 19.29 -0.24 1.74
N TRP A 96 19.55 1.03 2.05
CA TRP A 96 18.60 1.89 2.77
C TRP A 96 17.30 2.02 2.01
N ASP A 97 17.44 2.28 0.71
CA ASP A 97 16.34 2.43 -0.22
C ASP A 97 15.47 1.16 -0.29
N ILE A 98 16.12 0.01 -0.52
CA ILE A 98 15.48 -1.32 -0.50
C ILE A 98 14.72 -1.56 0.80
N LEU A 99 15.31 -1.22 1.96
CA LEU A 99 14.64 -1.38 3.25
C LEU A 99 13.38 -0.49 3.31
N THR A 100 13.50 0.78 2.94
CA THR A 100 12.39 1.73 3.01
C THR A 100 11.24 1.34 2.08
N HIS A 101 11.54 0.89 0.86
CA HIS A 101 10.55 0.41 -0.09
C HIS A 101 9.86 -0.88 0.38
N SER A 102 10.63 -1.83 0.90
CA SER A 102 10.07 -3.10 1.38
C SER A 102 9.13 -2.87 2.57
N LEU A 103 9.57 -2.08 3.55
CA LEU A 103 8.76 -1.72 4.71
C LEU A 103 7.53 -0.88 4.33
N SER A 104 7.66 0.04 3.37
CA SER A 104 6.55 0.83 2.84
C SER A 104 5.50 -0.08 2.19
N GLY A 105 5.91 -0.98 1.31
CA GLY A 105 5.03 -1.96 0.66
C GLY A 105 4.30 -2.86 1.65
N PHE A 106 5.00 -3.36 2.67
CA PHE A 106 4.40 -4.11 3.78
C PHE A 106 3.39 -3.24 4.57
N GLY A 107 3.75 -2.00 4.89
CA GLY A 107 2.90 -1.06 5.63
C GLY A 107 1.61 -0.73 4.87
N VAL A 108 1.69 -0.45 3.57
CA VAL A 108 0.52 -0.24 2.70
C VAL A 108 -0.36 -1.49 2.68
N ALA A 109 0.24 -2.68 2.53
CA ALA A 109 -0.49 -3.94 2.60
C ALA A 109 -1.21 -4.12 3.94
N ALA A 110 -0.57 -3.79 5.05
CA ALA A 110 -1.15 -3.86 6.39
C ALA A 110 -2.32 -2.88 6.58
N VAL A 111 -2.18 -1.62 6.12
CA VAL A 111 -3.28 -0.63 6.15
C VAL A 111 -4.47 -1.12 5.33
N LEU A 112 -4.24 -1.63 4.12
CA LEU A 112 -5.30 -2.22 3.29
C LEU A 112 -5.95 -3.40 3.99
N GLY A 113 -5.14 -4.28 4.60
CA GLY A 113 -5.64 -5.49 5.23
C GLY A 113 -6.48 -5.22 6.47
N LEU A 114 -6.06 -4.27 7.30
CA LEU A 114 -6.80 -3.82 8.48
C LEU A 114 -8.05 -3.04 8.11
N THR A 115 -8.05 -2.30 7.00
CA THR A 115 -9.23 -1.55 6.52
C THR A 115 -10.27 -2.48 5.90
N PHE A 116 -9.86 -3.48 5.12
CA PHE A 116 -10.74 -4.34 4.33
C PHE A 116 -10.73 -5.79 4.85
N GLN A 117 -11.01 -5.96 6.14
CA GLN A 117 -10.89 -7.26 6.81
C GLN A 117 -11.76 -8.36 6.18
N SER A 118 -12.99 -8.05 5.75
CA SER A 118 -13.87 -9.03 5.11
C SER A 118 -13.29 -9.54 3.78
N SER A 119 -12.72 -8.64 2.98
CA SER A 119 -12.01 -8.97 1.75
C SER A 119 -10.79 -9.85 2.03
N ILE A 120 -9.96 -9.45 2.99
CA ILE A 120 -8.80 -10.24 3.42
C ILE A 120 -9.20 -11.63 3.86
N ARG A 121 -10.24 -11.77 4.70
CA ARG A 121 -10.74 -13.07 5.18
C ARG A 121 -11.04 -14.01 4.01
N SER A 122 -11.72 -13.51 2.98
CA SER A 122 -11.99 -14.29 1.76
C SER A 122 -10.70 -14.64 1.02
N THR A 123 -9.87 -13.65 0.68
CA THR A 123 -8.54 -13.86 0.11
C THR A 123 -7.70 -12.58 0.21
N THR A 124 -6.39 -12.76 0.35
CA THR A 124 -5.38 -11.73 0.52
C THR A 124 -4.73 -11.32 -0.80
N TYR A 125 -4.89 -12.10 -1.87
CA TYR A 125 -4.07 -11.95 -3.09
C TYR A 125 -4.28 -10.63 -3.83
N TRP A 126 -5.46 -10.02 -3.75
CA TRP A 126 -5.73 -8.71 -4.37
C TRP A 126 -4.86 -7.58 -3.81
N VAL A 127 -4.28 -7.75 -2.62
CA VAL A 127 -3.39 -6.77 -2.00
C VAL A 127 -2.10 -6.60 -2.79
N ILE A 128 -1.58 -7.66 -3.42
CA ILE A 128 -0.32 -7.62 -4.17
C ILE A 128 -0.40 -6.63 -5.35
N PRO A 129 -1.33 -6.79 -6.31
CA PRO A 129 -1.48 -5.80 -7.38
C PRO A 129 -1.93 -4.44 -6.87
N ALA A 130 -2.65 -4.37 -5.72
CA ALA A 130 -3.02 -3.09 -5.11
C ALA A 130 -1.79 -2.31 -4.65
N VAL A 131 -0.86 -2.96 -3.94
CA VAL A 131 0.39 -2.33 -3.49
C VAL A 131 1.28 -1.99 -4.68
N PHE A 132 1.35 -2.83 -5.71
CA PHE A 132 2.04 -2.48 -6.95
C PHE A 132 1.42 -1.23 -7.62
N ALA A 133 0.09 -1.08 -7.61
CA ALA A 133 -0.58 0.13 -8.07
C ALA A 133 -0.23 1.37 -7.23
N PHE A 134 -0.11 1.23 -5.90
CA PHE A 134 0.40 2.30 -5.04
C PHE A 134 1.85 2.66 -5.35
N GLY A 135 2.73 1.67 -5.52
CA GLY A 135 4.13 1.88 -5.89
C GLY A 135 4.27 2.62 -7.21
N THR A 136 3.62 2.12 -8.26
CA THR A 136 3.62 2.79 -9.59
C THR A 136 3.00 4.19 -9.55
N GLY A 137 1.97 4.41 -8.73
CA GLY A 137 1.42 5.74 -8.50
C GLY A 137 2.38 6.68 -7.76
N PHE A 138 3.21 6.12 -6.87
CA PHE A 138 4.25 6.87 -6.17
C PHE A 138 5.36 7.32 -7.13
N GLU A 139 5.77 6.47 -8.08
CA GLU A 139 6.70 6.87 -9.16
C GLU A 139 6.19 8.05 -9.97
N VAL A 140 4.87 8.09 -10.25
CA VAL A 140 4.25 9.24 -10.92
C VAL A 140 4.34 10.49 -10.04
N TYR A 141 4.10 10.36 -8.73
CA TYR A 141 4.29 11.45 -7.79
C TYR A 141 5.74 11.95 -7.79
N GLU A 142 6.73 11.06 -7.77
CA GLU A 142 8.13 11.45 -7.78
C GLU A 142 8.53 12.14 -9.09
N PHE A 143 8.10 11.58 -10.22
CA PHE A 143 8.29 12.21 -11.52
C PHE A 143 7.70 13.62 -11.57
N LEU A 144 6.52 13.85 -10.99
CA LEU A 144 5.86 15.16 -11.07
C LEU A 144 6.37 16.18 -10.05
N PHE A 145 6.74 15.73 -8.85
CA PHE A 145 6.95 16.62 -7.70
C PHE A 145 8.36 16.59 -7.11
N LYS A 146 9.23 15.69 -7.55
CA LYS A 146 10.61 15.60 -7.08
C LYS A 146 11.59 15.99 -8.18
N THR A 147 12.78 16.43 -7.75
CA THR A 147 13.82 16.97 -8.64
C THR A 147 15.08 16.10 -8.67
N PHE A 148 15.20 15.10 -7.81
CA PHE A 148 16.42 14.28 -7.69
C PHE A 148 16.77 13.56 -9.00
N TRP A 149 15.77 13.14 -9.78
CA TRP A 149 15.94 12.39 -11.01
C TRP A 149 16.40 13.25 -12.20
N TYR A 150 16.43 14.57 -12.07
CA TYR A 150 16.78 15.50 -13.16
C TYR A 150 18.19 15.25 -13.71
N ASN A 151 19.10 14.83 -12.82
CA ASN A 151 20.50 14.56 -13.15
C ASN A 151 20.79 13.08 -13.46
N TRP A 152 19.81 12.19 -13.31
CA TRP A 152 20.01 10.76 -13.52
C TRP A 152 20.05 10.40 -15.00
N THR A 153 20.78 9.35 -15.37
CA THR A 153 20.63 8.79 -16.71
C THR A 153 19.26 8.11 -16.83
N LEU A 154 18.68 8.04 -18.04
CA LEU A 154 17.42 7.30 -18.25
C LEU A 154 17.52 5.85 -17.76
N ARG A 155 18.66 5.20 -18.03
CA ARG A 155 18.92 3.82 -17.61
C ARG A 155 18.89 3.68 -16.08
N PHE A 156 19.54 4.60 -15.38
CA PHE A 156 19.55 4.58 -13.92
C PHE A 156 18.14 4.75 -13.37
N TYR A 157 17.41 5.78 -13.83
CA TYR A 157 16.05 6.02 -13.37
C TYR A 157 15.10 4.85 -13.65
N LEU A 158 15.19 4.23 -14.83
CA LEU A 158 14.38 3.06 -15.14
C LEU A 158 14.69 1.86 -14.23
N LEU A 159 15.98 1.61 -13.94
CA LEU A 159 16.39 0.50 -13.08
C LEU A 159 15.95 0.72 -11.63
N ASP A 160 16.11 1.94 -11.13
CA ASP A 160 15.68 2.38 -9.81
C ASP A 160 14.17 2.13 -9.63
N THR A 161 13.34 2.73 -10.48
CA THR A 161 11.89 2.50 -10.52
C THR A 161 11.53 1.00 -10.56
N VAL A 162 12.19 0.20 -11.40
CA VAL A 162 11.88 -1.24 -11.48
C VAL A 162 12.21 -1.95 -10.16
N ILE A 163 13.34 -1.63 -9.54
CA ILE A 163 13.75 -2.19 -8.25
C ILE A 163 12.74 -1.79 -7.17
N ASP A 164 12.36 -0.53 -7.11
CA ASP A 164 11.41 0.00 -6.11
C ASP A 164 10.06 -0.73 -6.21
N LEU A 165 9.55 -0.92 -7.42
CA LEU A 165 8.32 -1.66 -7.65
C LEU A 165 8.42 -3.13 -7.21
N ILE A 166 9.53 -3.80 -7.51
CA ILE A 166 9.77 -5.20 -7.08
C ILE A 166 9.83 -5.27 -5.56
N VAL A 167 10.56 -4.36 -4.93
CA VAL A 167 10.81 -4.37 -3.49
C VAL A 167 9.55 -4.00 -2.71
N ASN A 168 8.80 -2.98 -3.14
CA ASN A 168 7.47 -2.65 -2.62
C ASN A 168 6.53 -3.86 -2.68
N THR A 169 6.51 -4.56 -3.82
CA THR A 169 5.65 -5.73 -4.02
C THR A 169 6.10 -6.91 -3.16
N THR A 170 7.40 -7.09 -2.96
CA THR A 170 7.95 -8.12 -2.08
C THR A 170 7.51 -7.88 -0.63
N GLY A 171 7.47 -6.63 -0.17
CA GLY A 171 6.89 -6.26 1.12
C GLY A 171 5.41 -6.65 1.24
N ALA A 172 4.63 -6.45 0.18
CA ALA A 172 3.23 -6.88 0.13
C ALA A 172 3.07 -8.41 0.16
N ILE A 173 3.92 -9.14 -0.56
CA ILE A 173 3.95 -10.61 -0.54
C ILE A 173 4.28 -11.11 0.86
N ALA A 174 5.26 -10.51 1.54
CA ALA A 174 5.61 -10.85 2.91
C ALA A 174 4.42 -10.65 3.87
N PHE A 175 3.65 -9.57 3.70
CA PHE A 175 2.40 -9.38 4.44
C PHE A 175 1.39 -10.49 4.16
N VAL A 176 1.14 -10.81 2.89
CA VAL A 176 0.19 -11.85 2.48
C VAL A 176 0.58 -13.21 3.08
N VAL A 177 1.85 -13.60 2.95
CA VAL A 177 2.40 -14.83 3.54
C VAL A 177 2.24 -14.82 5.06
N GLY A 178 2.57 -13.71 5.72
CA GLY A 178 2.38 -13.56 7.17
C GLY A 178 0.93 -13.76 7.61
N VAL A 179 -0.03 -13.20 6.87
CA VAL A 179 -1.47 -13.42 7.15
C VAL A 179 -1.86 -14.89 6.98
N HIS A 180 -1.34 -15.57 5.96
CA HIS A 180 -1.60 -17.00 5.77
C HIS A 180 -1.05 -17.83 6.94
N ILE A 181 0.22 -17.60 7.32
CA ILE A 181 0.84 -18.29 8.46
C ILE A 181 0.02 -18.06 9.74
N LEU A 182 -0.35 -16.80 10.03
CA LEU A 182 -1.12 -16.45 11.23
C LEU A 182 -2.51 -17.12 11.30
N ARG A 183 -3.11 -17.43 10.15
CA ARG A 183 -4.36 -18.22 10.08
C ARG A 183 -4.09 -19.69 10.35
N GLU A 184 -3.07 -20.27 9.72
CA GLU A 184 -2.71 -21.67 9.91
C GLU A 184 -2.38 -21.99 11.37
N VAL A 185 -1.75 -21.05 12.10
CA VAL A 185 -1.45 -21.20 13.52
C VAL A 185 -2.59 -20.77 14.46
N ASN A 186 -3.81 -20.53 13.95
CA ASN A 186 -5.00 -20.13 14.71
C ASN A 186 -4.84 -18.88 15.60
N ILE A 187 -3.87 -18.00 15.32
CA ILE A 187 -3.72 -16.73 16.04
C ILE A 187 -4.79 -15.73 15.59
N LEU A 188 -5.21 -15.82 14.33
CA LEU A 188 -6.41 -15.13 13.84
C LEU A 188 -7.58 -16.11 13.98
N PRO A 189 -8.48 -15.92 14.96
CA PRO A 189 -9.59 -16.85 15.15
C PRO A 189 -10.46 -16.88 13.88
N ASP A 190 -10.76 -18.09 13.41
CA ASP A 190 -11.96 -18.32 12.61
C ASP A 190 -13.13 -17.97 13.53
N SER A 191 -13.60 -16.73 13.43
CA SER A 191 -14.76 -16.27 14.19
C SER A 191 -15.97 -17.05 13.70
N ALA A 192 -16.29 -18.14 14.38
CA ALA A 192 -17.56 -18.86 14.34
C ALA A 192 -18.70 -17.98 14.89
N ASP A 193 -18.88 -16.79 14.32
CA ASP A 193 -19.95 -15.88 14.65
C ASP A 193 -20.40 -15.15 13.38
N ASP A 194 -21.03 -15.93 12.49
CA ASP A 194 -22.16 -15.46 11.70
C ASP A 194 -23.28 -15.08 12.69
N ASN A 195 -23.05 -14.03 13.47
CA ASN A 195 -24.02 -13.56 14.43
C ASN A 195 -25.19 -12.95 13.62
N PRO A 196 -26.44 -13.43 13.79
CA PRO A 196 -27.62 -13.06 12.99
C PRO A 196 -28.09 -11.59 13.15
N MET A 197 -27.20 -10.66 13.52
CA MET A 197 -27.49 -9.23 13.62
C MET A 197 -27.90 -8.59 12.29
N THR A 198 -27.45 -9.10 11.15
CA THR A 198 -27.95 -8.69 9.83
C THR A 198 -29.41 -9.09 9.60
N ALA A 199 -29.90 -10.17 10.22
CA ALA A 199 -31.33 -10.55 10.17
C ALA A 199 -32.22 -9.69 11.09
N LYS A 200 -31.66 -9.14 12.18
CA LYS A 200 -32.40 -8.20 13.05
C LYS A 200 -32.57 -6.81 12.42
N LEU A 201 -31.65 -6.38 11.56
CA LEU A 201 -31.78 -5.12 10.84
C LEU A 201 -32.71 -5.22 9.62
N SER A 202 -32.82 -6.39 8.97
CA SER A 202 -33.78 -6.60 7.89
C SER A 202 -35.22 -6.74 8.40
N SER A 203 -35.44 -7.40 9.55
CA SER A 203 -36.78 -7.56 10.13
C SER A 203 -37.36 -6.29 10.76
N ARG A 204 -36.53 -5.33 11.17
CA ARG A 204 -36.98 -4.00 11.64
C ARG A 204 -37.30 -3.02 10.52
N ARG A 205 -36.87 -3.29 9.29
CA ARG A 205 -37.17 -2.44 8.12
C ARG A 205 -38.52 -2.76 7.47
N ASN A 206 -39.11 -3.92 7.82
CA ASN A 206 -40.35 -4.43 7.27
C ASN A 206 -41.52 -4.39 8.27
N ARG A 207 -41.45 -3.54 9.30
CA ARG A 207 -42.59 -3.22 10.19
C ARG A 207 -42.85 -1.73 10.19
#